data_AF-A0A1I1W6R7-F1
#
_entry.id   AF-A0A1I1W6R7-F1
#
_cell.length_a   1.000
_cell.length_b   1.000
_cell.length_c   1.000
_cell.angle_alpha   90.00
_cell.angle_beta   90.00
_cell.angle_gamma   90.00
#
_symmetry.space_group_name_H-M   'P 1'
#
loop_
_entity.id
_entity.type
_entity.pdbx_description
1 polymer ?
#
loop_
_entity_poly.entity_id
_entity_poly.type
_entity_poly.pdbx_seq_one_letter_code
_entity_poly.pdbx_strand_id
1 'polypeptide(L)'
;MHAPMRTCVGCRAVRPQAELLRTRILLADDGEQVLVVPDEYVRTCSKRHGLSASGRSAYVCPARACLERAARRGGFARAFARKTPAVDPAALWRAHEEALAGKIDLLNRSGGTAAAARVQRLAAVATAMRAAVGRVS
;
A
#
# COMPACT_ATOMS: atom_id res chain seq x y z
N MET A 1 -6.18 23.99 1.42
CA MET A 1 -6.72 22.67 1.05
C MET A 1 -6.22 21.66 2.08
N HIS A 2 -7.09 21.08 2.92
CA HIS A 2 -6.67 20.16 3.98
C HIS A 2 -6.35 18.78 3.39
N ALA A 3 -5.12 18.31 3.55
CA ALA A 3 -4.76 16.94 3.18
C ALA A 3 -5.22 15.98 4.30
N PRO A 4 -5.84 14.83 3.98
CA PRO A 4 -6.23 13.87 5.00
C PRO A 4 -4.98 13.28 5.67
N MET A 5 -4.99 13.27 7.01
CA MET A 5 -3.93 12.66 7.82
C MET A 5 -4.31 11.22 8.17
N ARG A 6 -3.33 10.32 8.15
CA ARG A 6 -3.51 8.89 8.44
C ARG A 6 -2.42 8.38 9.37
N THR A 7 -2.76 7.36 10.14
CA THR A 7 -1.86 6.74 11.10
C THR A 7 -1.21 5.50 10.51
N CYS A 8 0.12 5.45 10.54
CA CYS A 8 0.87 4.26 10.13
C CYS A 8 0.56 3.07 11.04
N VAL A 9 0.18 1.92 10.48
CA VAL A 9 -0.15 0.72 11.26
C VAL A 9 1.09 0.01 11.84
N GLY A 10 2.29 0.41 11.40
CA GLY A 10 3.57 -0.11 11.87
C GLY A 10 4.21 0.69 13.00
N CYS A 11 4.37 2.01 12.81
CA CYS A 11 5.02 2.91 13.79
C CYS A 11 4.06 3.83 14.54
N ARG A 12 2.76 3.83 14.21
CA ARG A 12 1.73 4.69 14.81
C ARG A 12 1.90 6.20 14.62
N ALA A 13 2.91 6.64 13.86
CA ALA A 13 3.05 8.04 13.50
C ALA A 13 1.91 8.49 12.57
N VAL A 14 1.45 9.73 12.77
CA VAL A 14 0.46 10.39 11.90
C VAL A 14 1.21 11.12 10.78
N ARG A 15 0.80 10.89 9.53
CA ARG A 15 1.41 11.46 8.32
C ARG A 15 0.33 11.80 7.28
N PRO A 16 0.61 12.70 6.33
CA PRO A 16 -0.28 12.94 5.20
C PRO A 16 -0.55 11.64 4.42
N GLN A 17 -1.81 11.41 4.03
CA GLN A 17 -2.21 10.20 3.31
C GLN A 17 -1.40 9.99 2.02
N ALA A 18 -1.03 11.08 1.34
CA ALA A 18 -0.29 11.04 0.09
C ALA A 18 1.16 10.55 0.24
N GLU A 19 1.70 10.53 1.46
CA GLU A 19 3.07 10.09 1.77
C GLU A 19 3.14 8.64 2.26
N LEU A 20 1.99 7.97 2.42
CA LEU A 20 1.91 6.62 2.96
C LEU A 20 1.57 5.62 1.86
N LEU A 21 2.12 4.41 2.01
CA LEU A 21 1.70 3.24 1.24
C LEU A 21 0.29 2.84 1.70
N ARG A 22 -0.61 2.70 0.75
CA ARG A 22 -1.99 2.28 1.01
C ARG A 22 -2.15 0.81 0.64
N THR A 23 -2.58 0.02 1.62
CA THR A 23 -2.83 -1.40 1.47
C THR A 23 -4.31 -1.69 1.65
N ARG A 24 -4.83 -2.63 0.87
CA ARG A 24 -6.24 -3.05 0.84
C ARG A 24 -6.33 -4.53 1.16
N ILE A 25 -7.50 -4.92 1.63
CA ILE A 25 -7.84 -6.32 1.86
C ILE A 25 -8.96 -6.73 0.91
N LEU A 26 -8.67 -7.77 0.14
CA LEU A 26 -9.59 -8.43 -0.79
C LEU A 26 -10.09 -9.72 -0.17
N LEU A 27 -11.35 -10.02 -0.40
CA LEU A 27 -12.07 -11.16 0.16
C LEU A 27 -12.67 -11.98 -0.97
N ALA A 28 -12.65 -13.31 -0.89
CA ALA A 28 -13.53 -14.13 -1.72
C ALA A 28 -14.97 -14.01 -1.23
N ASP A 29 -15.91 -14.46 -2.06
CA ASP A 29 -17.34 -14.45 -1.74
C ASP A 29 -17.67 -15.35 -0.54
N ASP A 30 -16.85 -16.38 -0.29
CA ASP A 30 -16.92 -17.24 0.89
C ASP A 30 -16.32 -16.60 2.17
N GLY A 31 -15.64 -15.46 2.03
CA GLY A 31 -14.96 -14.75 3.12
C GLY A 31 -13.69 -15.41 3.67
N GLU A 32 -13.35 -16.61 3.17
CA GLU A 32 -12.23 -17.45 3.62
C GLU A 32 -10.91 -17.01 2.98
N GLN A 33 -10.91 -16.71 1.68
CA GLN A 33 -9.70 -16.21 1.01
C GLN A 33 -9.51 -14.72 1.27
N VAL A 34 -8.31 -14.37 1.70
CA VAL A 34 -7.96 -13.03 2.13
C VAL A 34 -6.63 -12.65 1.53
N LEU A 35 -6.62 -11.63 0.66
CA LEU A 35 -5.39 -11.08 0.12
C LEU A 35 -5.17 -9.66 0.62
N VAL A 36 -3.94 -9.39 1.03
CA VAL A 36 -3.48 -8.05 1.40
C VAL A 36 -2.62 -7.53 0.27
N VAL A 37 -3.09 -6.48 -0.41
CA VAL A 37 -2.49 -5.98 -1.67
C VAL A 37 -2.33 -4.46 -1.66
N PRO A 38 -1.43 -3.90 -2.48
CA PRO A 38 -1.45 -2.46 -2.78
C PRO A 38 -2.82 -2.01 -3.33
N ASP A 39 -3.22 -0.76 -3.08
CA ASP A 39 -4.50 -0.21 -3.56
C ASP A 39 -4.62 -0.27 -5.09
N GLU A 40 -3.50 -0.07 -5.78
CA GLU A 40 -3.40 -0.12 -7.24
C GLU A 40 -3.70 -1.52 -7.80
N TYR A 41 -3.43 -2.57 -7.02
CA TYR A 41 -3.61 -3.97 -7.43
C TYR A 41 -5.02 -4.50 -7.12
N VAL A 42 -5.88 -3.72 -6.46
CA VAL A 42 -7.25 -4.14 -6.14
C VAL A 42 -7.99 -4.62 -7.38
N ARG A 43 -7.98 -3.83 -8.47
CA ARG A 43 -8.71 -4.15 -9.70
C ARG A 43 -8.15 -5.40 -10.40
N THR A 44 -6.83 -5.52 -10.47
CA THR A 44 -6.15 -6.63 -11.16
C THR A 44 -6.32 -7.93 -10.38
N CYS A 45 -6.09 -7.91 -9.07
CA CYS A 45 -6.27 -9.08 -8.21
C CYS A 45 -7.75 -9.50 -8.11
N SER A 46 -8.67 -8.53 -8.04
CA SER A 46 -10.12 -8.81 -8.04
C SER A 46 -10.53 -9.59 -9.28
N LYS A 47 -10.15 -9.11 -10.48
CA LYS A 47 -10.47 -9.79 -11.74
C LYS A 47 -9.78 -11.15 -11.89
N ARG A 48 -8.53 -11.27 -11.42
CA ARG A 48 -7.73 -12.51 -11.58
C ARG A 48 -8.17 -13.63 -10.65
N HIS A 49 -8.61 -13.28 -9.44
CA HIS A 49 -8.87 -14.25 -8.37
C HIS A 49 -10.33 -14.30 -7.93
N GLY A 50 -11.22 -13.52 -8.55
CA GLY A 50 -12.63 -13.45 -8.15
C GLY A 50 -12.82 -12.87 -6.74
N LEU A 51 -11.98 -11.90 -6.34
CA LEU A 51 -12.01 -11.33 -4.99
C LEU A 51 -12.61 -9.92 -5.00
N SER A 52 -13.31 -9.55 -3.94
CA SER A 52 -13.94 -8.24 -3.76
C SER A 52 -13.23 -7.41 -2.68
N ALA A 53 -13.10 -6.11 -2.92
CA ALA A 53 -12.50 -5.21 -1.93
C ALA A 53 -13.47 -4.92 -0.78
N SER A 54 -13.06 -5.18 0.45
CA SER A 54 -13.92 -4.98 1.65
C SER A 54 -14.18 -3.52 2.06
N GLY A 55 -13.73 -2.54 1.27
CA GLY A 55 -13.76 -1.13 1.65
C GLY A 55 -12.73 -0.71 2.72
N ARG A 56 -12.14 -1.64 3.47
CA ARG A 56 -11.10 -1.34 4.49
C ARG A 56 -9.73 -1.08 3.86
N SER A 57 -8.91 -0.29 4.54
CA SER A 57 -7.54 0.03 4.10
C SER A 57 -6.61 0.25 5.28
N ALA A 58 -5.35 -0.13 5.12
CA ALA A 58 -4.27 0.14 6.06
C ALA A 58 -3.26 1.09 5.42
N TYR A 59 -2.65 1.93 6.24
CA TYR A 59 -1.61 2.86 5.80
C TYR A 59 -0.29 2.53 6.48
N VAL A 60 0.79 2.49 5.72
CA VAL A 60 2.13 2.16 6.20
C VAL A 60 3.10 3.20 5.66
N CYS A 61 4.08 3.62 6.47
CA CYS A 61 5.15 4.48 5.95
C CYS A 61 5.93 3.75 4.84
N PRO A 62 6.50 4.46 3.86
CA PRO A 62 7.39 3.89 2.84
C PRO A 62 8.76 3.52 3.43
N ALA A 63 8.76 2.71 4.49
CA ALA A 63 9.92 2.23 5.20
C ALA A 63 9.73 0.76 5.55
N ARG A 64 10.71 -0.08 5.17
CA ARG A 64 10.63 -1.53 5.31
C ARG A 64 10.34 -2.00 6.74
N ALA A 65 11.00 -1.37 7.72
CA ALA A 65 10.76 -1.62 9.14
C ALA A 65 9.30 -1.34 9.59
N CYS A 66 8.58 -0.40 8.96
CA CYS A 66 7.17 -0.17 9.30
C CYS A 66 6.29 -1.32 8.82
N LEU A 67 6.58 -1.86 7.64
CA LEU A 67 5.81 -2.95 7.05
C LEU A 67 6.07 -4.27 7.80
N GLU A 68 7.32 -4.55 8.14
CA GLU A 68 7.70 -5.68 9.00
C GLU A 68 7.05 -5.60 10.38
N ARG A 69 7.08 -4.42 11.03
CA ARG A 69 6.38 -4.22 12.31
C ARG A 69 4.87 -4.42 12.17
N ALA A 70 4.27 -3.93 11.08
CA ALA A 70 2.83 -4.08 10.84
C ALA A 70 2.43 -5.55 10.65
N ALA A 71 3.22 -6.33 9.92
CA ALA A 71 2.99 -7.77 9.76
C ALA A 71 3.17 -8.52 11.08
N ARG A 72 4.33 -8.36 11.73
CA ARG A 72 4.70 -9.10 12.95
C ARG A 72 3.81 -8.79 14.14
N ARG A 73 3.38 -7.53 14.30
CA ARG A 73 2.59 -7.08 15.46
C ARG A 73 1.09 -7.05 15.18
N GLY A 74 0.59 -7.66 14.11
CA GLY A 74 -0.84 -7.69 13.78
C GLY A 74 -1.45 -6.32 13.43
N GLY A 75 -0.65 -5.38 12.93
CA GLY A 75 -1.11 -4.05 12.50
C GLY A 75 -2.13 -4.11 11.37
N PHE A 76 -1.95 -5.01 10.41
CA PHE A 76 -2.91 -5.25 9.34
C PHE A 76 -4.23 -5.82 9.86
N ALA A 77 -4.18 -6.86 10.69
CA ALA A 77 -5.38 -7.47 11.27
C ALA A 77 -6.23 -6.46 12.06
N ARG A 78 -5.57 -5.58 12.85
CA ARG A 78 -6.25 -4.47 13.54
C ARG A 78 -6.88 -3.47 12.58
N ALA A 79 -6.12 -2.99 11.60
CA ALA A 79 -6.61 -1.98 10.65
C ALA A 79 -7.75 -2.49 9.78
N PHE A 80 -7.72 -3.78 9.45
CA PHE A 80 -8.77 -4.45 8.71
C PHE A 80 -9.88 -5.01 9.60
N ALA A 81 -9.80 -4.86 10.92
CA ALA A 81 -10.76 -5.38 11.90
C ALA A 81 -11.22 -6.82 11.60
N ARG A 82 -10.26 -7.68 11.23
CA ARG A 82 -10.49 -9.10 10.94
C ARG A 82 -9.19 -9.91 11.03
N LYS A 83 -9.33 -11.22 11.23
CA LYS A 83 -8.20 -12.14 11.07
C LYS A 83 -7.68 -12.01 9.64
N THR A 84 -6.38 -11.76 9.53
CA THR A 84 -5.67 -11.61 8.26
C THR A 84 -4.61 -12.72 8.25
N PRO A 85 -4.41 -13.40 7.11
CA PRO A 85 -3.32 -14.36 7.01
C PRO A 85 -1.97 -13.69 7.27
N ALA A 86 -0.96 -14.50 7.53
CA ALA A 86 0.40 -14.01 7.67
C ALA A 86 0.77 -13.21 6.41
N VAL A 87 1.03 -11.92 6.59
CA VAL A 87 1.48 -11.03 5.51
C VAL A 87 2.99 -11.16 5.43
N ASP A 88 3.50 -11.67 4.31
CA ASP A 88 4.94 -11.62 4.01
C ASP A 88 5.34 -10.16 3.72
N PRO A 89 6.18 -9.54 4.58
CA PRO A 89 6.61 -8.17 4.38
C PRO A 89 7.39 -7.95 3.10
N ALA A 90 8.23 -8.92 2.69
CA ALA A 90 9.08 -8.80 1.52
C ALA A 90 8.26 -8.90 0.22
N ALA A 91 7.30 -9.82 0.16
CA ALA A 91 6.37 -9.91 -0.96
C ALA A 91 5.50 -8.64 -1.10
N LEU A 92 4.92 -8.16 0.01
CA LEU A 92 4.10 -6.96 -0.03
C LEU A 92 4.91 -5.70 -0.38
N TRP A 93 6.17 -5.61 0.07
CA TRP A 93 7.07 -4.52 -0.32
C TRP A 93 7.31 -4.48 -1.84
N ARG A 94 7.70 -5.61 -2.44
CA ARG A 94 7.90 -5.72 -3.89
C ARG A 94 6.63 -5.36 -4.66
N ALA A 95 5.47 -5.85 -4.20
CA ALA A 95 4.20 -5.52 -4.81
C ALA A 95 3.92 -4.00 -4.79
N HIS A 96 4.26 -3.29 -3.71
CA HIS A 96 4.14 -1.82 -3.66
C HIS A 96 5.10 -1.12 -4.64
N GLU A 97 6.35 -1.60 -4.77
CA GLU A 97 7.31 -1.04 -5.72
C GLU A 97 6.82 -1.16 -7.16
N GLU A 98 6.36 -2.36 -7.54
CA GLU A 98 5.80 -2.63 -8.86
C GLU A 98 4.51 -1.83 -9.11
N ALA A 99 3.61 -1.77 -8.13
CA ALA A 99 2.37 -1.01 -8.19
C ALA A 99 2.60 0.49 -8.44
N LEU A 100 3.53 1.08 -7.69
CA LEU A 100 3.89 2.49 -7.86
C LEU A 100 4.54 2.73 -9.22
N ALA A 101 5.47 1.88 -9.64
CA ALA A 101 6.13 1.98 -10.94
C ALA A 101 5.11 1.91 -12.09
N GLY A 102 4.22 0.91 -12.08
CA GLY A 102 3.17 0.76 -13.08
C GLY A 102 2.18 1.94 -13.08
N LYS A 103 1.84 2.49 -11.90
CA LYS A 103 0.97 3.65 -11.82
C LYS A 103 1.62 4.92 -12.37
N ILE A 104 2.90 5.13 -12.09
CA ILE A 104 3.70 6.24 -12.64
C ILE A 104 3.75 6.15 -14.17
N ASP A 105 4.08 4.97 -14.71
CA ASP A 105 4.13 4.73 -16.16
C ASP A 105 2.77 5.05 -16.83
N LEU A 106 1.68 4.51 -16.29
CA LEU A 106 0.33 4.78 -16.79
C LEU A 106 -0.01 6.28 -16.81
N LEU A 107 0.33 7.00 -15.74
CA LEU A 107 0.06 8.45 -15.65
C LEU A 107 0.93 9.24 -16.63
N ASN A 108 2.20 8.86 -16.81
CA ASN A 108 3.08 9.48 -17.79
C ASN A 108 2.54 9.33 -19.22
N ARG A 109 2.06 8.13 -19.58
CA ARG A 109 1.44 7.88 -20.90
C ARG A 109 0.14 8.65 -21.14
N SER A 110 -0.61 8.93 -20.07
CA SER A 110 -1.91 9.60 -20.17
C SER A 110 -1.78 11.12 -20.41
N GLY A 111 -0.61 11.71 -20.11
CA GLY A 111 -0.34 13.14 -20.28
C GLY A 111 -1.12 14.07 -19.33
N GLY A 112 -0.76 15.37 -19.34
CA GLY A 112 -1.49 16.44 -18.64
C GLY A 112 -0.85 16.97 -17.35
N THR A 113 -1.13 18.23 -17.03
CA THR A 113 -0.55 18.96 -15.87
C THR A 113 -1.00 18.37 -14.53
N ALA A 114 -2.27 17.96 -14.41
CA ALA A 114 -2.78 17.27 -13.22
C ALA A 114 -2.13 15.89 -13.00
N ALA A 115 -1.76 15.21 -14.10
CA ALA A 115 -1.03 13.95 -14.03
C ALA A 115 0.40 14.18 -13.51
N ALA A 116 1.08 15.24 -13.94
CA ALA A 116 2.44 15.58 -13.49
C ALA A 116 2.55 15.75 -11.97
N ALA A 117 1.64 16.52 -11.35
CA ALA A 117 1.65 16.71 -9.89
C ALA A 117 1.36 15.40 -9.13
N ARG A 118 0.60 14.48 -9.72
CA ARG A 118 0.35 13.15 -9.15
C ARG A 118 1.56 12.23 -9.30
N VAL A 119 2.21 12.26 -10.46
CA VAL A 119 3.45 11.52 -10.73
C VAL A 119 4.54 11.93 -9.75
N GLN A 120 4.75 13.23 -9.53
CA GLN A 120 5.74 13.73 -8.58
C GLN A 120 5.51 13.17 -7.17
N ARG A 121 4.26 13.14 -6.69
CA ARG A 121 3.91 12.56 -5.38
C ARG A 121 4.21 11.06 -5.30
N LEU A 122 3.80 10.29 -6.31
CA LEU A 122 4.05 8.84 -6.34
C LEU A 122 5.55 8.55 -6.45
N ALA A 123 6.29 9.33 -7.25
CA ALA A 123 7.73 9.22 -7.39
C ALA A 123 8.45 9.54 -6.07
N ALA A 124 7.99 10.53 -5.31
CA ALA A 124 8.54 10.82 -3.98
C ALA A 124 8.37 9.63 -3.02
N VAL A 125 7.20 8.99 -3.01
CA VAL A 125 6.95 7.77 -2.22
C VAL A 125 7.86 6.62 -2.68
N ALA A 126 7.98 6.38 -3.99
CA ALA A 126 8.86 5.35 -4.53
C ALA A 126 10.34 5.59 -4.19
N THR A 127 10.80 6.85 -4.23
CA THR A 127 12.15 7.24 -3.80
C THR A 127 12.33 6.99 -2.31
N ALA A 128 11.36 7.33 -1.47
CA ALA A 128 11.41 7.06 -0.03
C ALA A 128 11.50 5.56 0.26
N MET A 129 10.78 4.72 -0.51
CA MET A 129 10.91 3.27 -0.41
C MET A 129 12.34 2.82 -0.72
N ARG A 130 12.92 3.23 -1.85
CA ARG A 130 14.30 2.85 -2.24
C ARG A 130 15.33 3.30 -1.22
N ALA A 131 15.20 4.52 -0.70
CA ALA A 131 16.09 5.04 0.34
C ALA A 131 16.02 4.22 1.65
N ALA A 132 14.87 3.60 1.94
CA ALA A 132 14.71 2.73 3.11
C ALA A 132 15.36 1.35 2.96
N VAL A 133 15.64 0.89 1.72
CA VAL A 133 16.38 -0.36 1.47
C VAL A 133 17.89 -0.17 1.69
N GLY A 134 18.43 1.02 1.39
CA GLY A 134 19.85 1.33 1.54
C GLY A 134 20.33 1.62 2.97
N ARG A 135 19.44 1.61 3.97
CA ARG A 135 19.79 1.82 5.40
C ARG A 135 19.91 0.53 6.21
N VAL A 136 20.12 -0.60 5.55
CA VAL A 136 20.54 -1.83 6.22
C VAL A 136 22.07 -1.82 6.23
N SER A 137 22.63 -1.15 7.24
CA SER A 137 24.04 -1.23 7.62
C SER A 137 24.13 -1.09 9.13
#